data_AF-A0A346CCC5-F1
#
_entry.id   AF-A0A346CCC5-F1
#
_cell.length_a   1.000
_cell.length_b   1.000
_cell.length_c   1.000
_cell.angle_alpha   90.00
_cell.angle_beta   90.00
_cell.angle_gamma   90.00
#
_symmetry.space_group_name_H-M   'P 1'
#
loop_
_entity.id
_entity.type
_entity.pdbx_description
1 polymer ?
#
loop_
_entity_poly.entity_id
_entity_poly.type
_entity_poly.pdbx_seq_one_letter_code
_entity_poly.pdbx_strand_id
1 'polypeptide(L)'
;MTTTRPAYSLADFVTTVRDELGLPVTDEQVAADFDELPEWDSLHLLKLVTAVELATGRTVPVGRVLEARSLRQFYELAVPV
;
A
#
# COMPACT_ATOMS: atom_id res chain seq x y z
N MET A 1 9.93 5.04 -27.54
CA MET A 1 9.53 4.08 -26.50
C MET A 1 9.14 4.90 -25.29
N THR A 2 7.84 5.19 -25.12
CA THR A 2 7.31 5.88 -23.95
C THR A 2 7.03 4.84 -22.88
N THR A 3 7.95 4.67 -21.94
CA THR A 3 7.66 3.94 -20.70
C THR A 3 6.69 4.82 -19.91
N THR A 4 5.40 4.53 -19.97
CA THR A 4 4.39 5.19 -19.13
C THR A 4 4.74 4.88 -17.67
N ARG A 5 5.31 5.85 -16.95
CA ARG A 5 5.49 5.73 -15.50
C ARG A 5 4.09 5.60 -14.87
N PRO A 6 3.86 4.65 -13.94
CA PRO A 6 2.59 4.59 -13.25
C PRO A 6 2.32 5.94 -12.56
N ALA A 7 1.09 6.44 -12.68
CA ALA A 7 0.69 7.72 -12.11
C ALA A 7 0.84 7.75 -10.57
N TYR A 8 0.85 6.58 -9.95
CA TYR A 8 1.07 6.36 -8.53
C TYR A 8 2.07 5.21 -8.38
N SER A 9 3.27 5.50 -7.86
CA SER A 9 4.38 4.55 -7.74
C SER A 9 4.46 3.92 -6.35
N LEU A 10 5.30 2.88 -6.20
CA LEU A 10 5.55 2.28 -4.88
C LEU A 10 6.13 3.30 -3.89
N ALA A 11 6.95 4.24 -4.36
CA ALA A 11 7.48 5.30 -3.51
C ALA A 11 6.38 6.25 -3.01
N ASP A 12 5.42 6.59 -3.88
CA ASP A 12 4.25 7.41 -3.49
C ASP A 12 3.38 6.65 -2.47
N PHE A 13 3.22 5.34 -2.66
CA PHE A 13 2.54 4.47 -1.70
C PHE A 13 3.21 4.42 -0.33
N VAL A 14 4.53 4.29 -0.28
CA VAL A 14 5.28 4.31 0.99
C VAL A 14 5.11 5.66 1.71
N THR A 15 5.09 6.78 0.97
CA THR A 15 4.76 8.09 1.55
C THR A 15 3.35 8.11 2.12
N THR A 16 2.34 7.61 1.39
CA THR A 16 0.97 7.50 1.89
C THR A 16 0.87 6.65 3.15
N VAL A 17 1.58 5.52 3.23
CA VAL A 17 1.63 4.68 4.44
C VAL A 17 2.15 5.49 5.63
N ARG A 18 3.25 6.23 5.45
CA ARG A 18 3.86 7.03 6.52
C ARG A 18 2.92 8.16 6.97
N ASP A 19 2.31 8.86 6.03
CA ASP A 19 1.49 10.04 6.31
C ASP A 19 0.11 9.68 6.89
N GLU A 20 -0.54 8.66 6.35
CA GLU A 20 -1.93 8.31 6.71
C GLU A 20 -2.03 7.31 7.85
N LEU A 21 -1.04 6.43 8.01
CA LEU A 21 -1.03 5.43 9.08
C LEU A 21 -0.09 5.80 10.23
N GLY A 22 0.81 6.77 10.04
CA GLY A 22 1.80 7.15 11.05
C GLY A 22 2.87 6.08 11.28
N LEU A 23 2.97 5.09 10.39
CA LEU A 23 3.92 3.99 10.53
C LEU A 23 5.28 4.36 9.90
N PRO A 24 6.39 4.32 10.64
CA PRO A 24 7.72 4.68 10.13
C PRO A 24 8.34 3.55 9.29
N VAL A 25 7.62 3.11 8.25
CA VAL A 25 8.00 1.97 7.41
C VAL A 25 9.29 2.27 6.63
N THR A 26 10.29 1.39 6.72
CA THR A 26 11.50 1.42 5.88
C THR A 26 11.31 0.69 4.56
N ASP A 27 12.21 0.90 3.60
CA ASP A 27 12.11 0.26 2.28
C ASP A 27 12.20 -1.27 2.37
N GLU A 28 12.97 -1.81 3.32
CA GLU A 28 13.08 -3.24 3.60
C GLU A 28 11.75 -3.81 4.14
N GLN A 29 11.09 -3.05 5.00
CA GLN A 29 9.83 -3.42 5.63
C GLN A 29 8.66 -3.48 4.64
N VAL A 30 8.76 -2.81 3.48
CA VAL A 30 7.72 -2.87 2.43
C VAL A 30 7.49 -4.32 1.96
N ALA A 31 8.54 -5.14 1.96
CA ALA A 31 8.47 -6.56 1.58
C ALA A 31 8.27 -7.52 2.76
N ALA A 32 8.37 -7.04 4.00
CA ALA A 32 8.18 -7.83 5.20
C ALA A 32 6.72 -8.26 5.37
N ASP A 33 6.50 -9.35 6.09
CA ASP A 33 5.14 -9.74 6.45
C ASP A 33 4.55 -8.70 7.43
N PHE A 34 3.25 -8.45 7.35
CA PHE A 34 2.56 -7.45 8.18
C PHE A 34 2.79 -7.64 9.69
N ASP A 35 2.90 -8.90 10.14
CA ASP A 35 3.16 -9.24 11.55
C ASP A 35 4.56 -8.82 12.02
N GLU A 36 5.48 -8.50 11.09
CA GLU A 36 6.83 -8.02 11.37
C GLU A 36 6.91 -6.49 11.37
N LEU A 37 5.83 -5.80 10.97
CA LEU A 37 5.76 -4.34 10.98
C LEU A 37 5.49 -3.83 12.40
N PRO A 38 6.32 -2.90 12.91
CA PRO A 38 6.06 -2.25 14.18
C PRO A 38 4.69 -1.56 14.18
N GLU A 39 3.94 -1.71 15.27
CA GLU A 39 2.65 -1.03 15.51
C GLU A 39 1.54 -1.37 14.50
N TRP A 40 1.76 -2.40 13.67
CA TRP A 40 0.75 -2.84 12.72
C TRP A 40 -0.47 -3.46 13.41
N ASP A 41 -1.64 -3.21 12.83
CA ASP A 41 -2.91 -3.81 13.22
C ASP A 41 -3.78 -4.06 11.98
N SER A 42 -4.81 -4.90 12.09
CA SER A 42 -5.69 -5.25 10.96
C SER A 42 -6.54 -4.09 10.44
N LEU A 43 -6.76 -3.04 11.24
CA LEU A 43 -7.45 -1.82 10.79
C LEU A 43 -6.57 -1.00 9.85
N HIS A 44 -5.24 -1.06 9.98
CA HIS A 44 -4.32 -0.40 9.05
C HIS A 44 -4.54 -0.85 7.59
N LEU A 45 -4.85 -2.12 7.35
CA LEU A 45 -5.14 -2.61 5.99
C LEU A 45 -6.40 -1.93 5.41
N LEU A 46 -7.46 -1.77 6.22
CA LEU A 46 -8.67 -1.07 5.80
C LEU A 46 -8.43 0.44 5.61
N LYS A 47 -7.59 1.07 6.45
CA LYS A 47 -7.16 2.46 6.26
C LYS A 47 -6.40 2.63 4.94
N LEU A 48 -5.54 1.67 4.57
CA LEU A 48 -4.81 1.70 3.31
C LEU A 48 -5.72 1.63 2.09
N VAL A 49 -6.80 0.85 2.16
CA VAL A 49 -7.83 0.83 1.10
C VAL A 49 -8.31 2.26 0.87
N THR A 50 -8.80 2.94 1.91
CA THR A 50 -9.31 4.30 1.79
C THR A 50 -8.23 5.29 1.32
N ALA A 51 -7.03 5.22 1.89
CA ALA A 51 -5.93 6.11 1.54
C ALA A 51 -5.52 5.98 0.07
N VAL A 52 -5.42 4.76 -0.45
CA VAL A 52 -5.07 4.52 -1.86
C VAL A 52 -6.22 4.90 -2.80
N GLU A 53 -7.48 4.68 -2.41
CA GLU A 53 -8.63 5.14 -3.20
C GLU A 53 -8.65 6.66 -3.34
N LEU A 54 -8.35 7.38 -2.25
CA LEU A 54 -8.24 8.84 -2.26
C LEU A 54 -7.04 9.33 -3.09
N ALA A 55 -5.88 8.69 -2.94
CA ALA A 55 -4.66 9.09 -3.65
C ALA A 55 -4.75 8.83 -5.17
N THR A 56 -5.43 7.76 -5.58
CA THR A 56 -5.48 7.33 -6.98
C THR A 56 -6.79 7.68 -7.69
N GLY A 57 -7.86 7.98 -6.94
CA GLY A 57 -9.21 8.16 -7.47
C GLY A 57 -9.82 6.86 -8.01
N ARG A 58 -9.29 5.69 -7.64
CA ARG A 58 -9.70 4.38 -8.14
C ARG A 58 -10.13 3.48 -7.01
N THR A 59 -11.17 2.68 -7.22
CA THR A 59 -11.61 1.67 -6.24
C THR A 59 -10.58 0.57 -6.08
N VAL A 60 -10.29 0.21 -4.82
CA VAL A 60 -9.40 -0.90 -4.48
C VAL A 60 -10.22 -2.19 -4.34
N PRO A 61 -9.77 -3.33 -4.92
CA PRO A 61 -10.48 -4.59 -4.79
C PRO A 61 -10.28 -5.19 -3.38
N VAL A 62 -11.10 -4.75 -2.42
CA VAL A 62 -10.99 -5.08 -0.99
C VAL A 62 -10.79 -6.58 -0.73
N GLY A 63 -11.59 -7.44 -1.39
CA GLY A 63 -11.48 -8.89 -1.22
C GLY A 63 -10.10 -9.46 -1.59
N ARG A 64 -9.42 -8.87 -2.58
CA ARG A 64 -8.08 -9.30 -3.00
C ARG A 64 -7.00 -8.78 -2.07
N VAL A 65 -7.08 -7.51 -1.67
CA VAL A 65 -6.06 -6.92 -0.80
C VAL A 65 -6.10 -7.44 0.63
N LEU A 66 -7.23 -8.00 1.08
CA LEU A 66 -7.31 -8.73 2.36
C LEU A 66 -6.49 -10.03 2.38
N GLU A 67 -6.11 -10.56 1.21
CA GLU A 67 -5.22 -11.71 1.08
C GLU A 67 -3.73 -11.29 1.05
N ALA A 68 -3.45 -9.99 1.06
CA ALA A 68 -2.08 -9.49 1.08
C ALA A 68 -1.41 -9.80 2.41
N ARG A 69 -0.12 -10.12 2.35
CA ARG A 69 0.73 -10.36 3.53
C ARG A 69 1.76 -9.27 3.77
N SER A 70 1.94 -8.38 2.80
CA SER A 70 2.90 -7.28 2.87
C SER A 70 2.37 -6.02 2.17
N LEU A 71 2.99 -4.88 2.48
CA LEU A 71 2.72 -3.61 1.82
C LEU A 71 3.00 -3.67 0.31
N ARG A 72 4.05 -4.40 -0.11
CA ARG A 72 4.35 -4.66 -1.53
C ARG A 72 3.20 -5.39 -2.22
N GLN A 73 2.75 -6.50 -1.64
CA GLN A 73 1.68 -7.30 -2.24
C GLN A 73 0.36 -6.52 -2.28
N PHE A 74 0.06 -5.74 -1.23
CA PHE A 74 -1.07 -4.82 -1.23
C PHE A 74 -0.99 -3.86 -2.42
N TYR A 75 0.15 -3.18 -2.61
CA TYR A 75 0.35 -2.23 -3.71
C TYR A 75 0.14 -2.87 -5.08
N GLU A 76 0.71 -4.07 -5.31
CA GLU A 76 0.57 -4.81 -6.57
C GLU A 76 -0.87 -5.20 -6.88
N LEU A 77 -1.68 -5.47 -5.85
CA LEU A 77 -3.10 -5.81 -5.98
C LEU A 77 -4.00 -4.58 -6.12
N ALA A 78 -3.63 -3.46 -5.50
CA ALA A 78 -4.41 -2.22 -5.47
C ALA A 78 -4.14 -1.31 -6.67
N VAL A 79 -2.91 -1.31 -7.18
CA VAL A 79 -2.43 -0.39 -8.22
C VAL A 79 -2.03 -1.20 -9.45
N PRO A 80 -2.98 -1.51 -10.35
CA PRO A 80 -2.67 -2.28 -11.55
C PRO A 80 -1.78 -1.47 -12.51
N VAL A 81 -0.82 -2.19 -13.11
CA VAL A 81 0.13 -1.72 -14.13
C VAL A 81 -0.55 -1.21 -15.40
#